data_AF-A0A2V7YBA9-F1
#
_entry.id   AF-A0A2V7YBA9-F1
#
_cell.length_a   1.000
_cell.length_b   1.000
_cell.length_c   1.000
_cell.angle_alpha   90.00
_cell.angle_beta   90.00
_cell.angle_gamma   90.00
#
_symmetry.space_group_name_H-M   'P 1'
#
loop_
_entity.id
_entity.type
_entity.pdbx_description
1 polymer ?
#
loop_
_entity_poly.entity_id
_entity_poly.type
_entity_poly.pdbx_seq_one_letter_code
_entity_poly.pdbx_strand_id
1 'polypeptide(L)'
;MLRHEIEVRRIALDQFGLRNLALGEPLSSLEEILVPLYLHHRYQLEAAAKSIGGVYYTYAVKEHGAIFPPLIRQIVPADRQREAMELVMSTLDPPFLQIPQRIIDLIPPKAFGYERGTAELFEHRTTPAFDPISAALASADITLGALLDSRRAARMEEFHVENAQYPGFTELLDRL
;
A
#
# COMPACT_ATOMS: atom_id res chain seq x y z
N MET A 1 1.22 11.07 5.38
CA MET A 1 0.34 10.04 5.98
C MET A 1 0.91 8.64 5.76
N LEU A 2 1.20 8.19 4.53
CA LEU A 2 1.85 6.87 4.31
C LEU A 2 3.12 6.63 5.16
N ARG A 3 4.06 7.58 5.21
CA ARG A 3 5.27 7.47 6.07
C ARG A 3 4.94 7.16 7.54
N HIS A 4 3.85 7.71 8.05
CA HIS A 4 3.39 7.43 9.41
C HIS A 4 2.89 5.99 9.55
N GLU A 5 2.06 5.51 8.62
CA GLU A 5 1.57 4.12 8.65
C GLU A 5 2.68 3.08 8.51
N ILE A 6 3.71 3.38 7.71
CA ILE A 6 4.91 2.54 7.59
C ILE A 6 5.58 2.40 8.97
N GLU A 7 5.72 3.50 9.70
CA GLU A 7 6.33 3.50 11.04
C GLU A 7 5.44 2.83 12.08
N VAL A 8 4.12 3.07 12.06
CA VAL A 8 3.15 2.38 12.93
C VAL A 8 3.21 0.88 12.70
N ARG A 9 3.19 0.45 11.43
CA ARG A 9 3.35 -0.96 11.06
C ARG A 9 4.65 -1.54 11.60
N ARG A 10 5.77 -0.85 11.44
CA ARG A 10 7.09 -1.29 11.92
C ARG A 10 7.06 -1.52 13.44
N ILE A 11 6.56 -0.54 14.20
CA ILE A 11 6.44 -0.63 15.66
C ILE A 11 5.48 -1.77 16.06
N ALA A 12 4.36 -1.92 15.36
CA ALA A 12 3.39 -2.97 15.62
C ALA A 12 3.96 -4.36 15.36
N LEU A 13 4.73 -4.52 14.27
CA LEU A 13 5.45 -5.76 13.97
C LEU A 13 6.50 -6.04 15.05
N ASP A 14 7.27 -5.06 15.51
CA ASP A 14 8.24 -5.21 16.61
C ASP A 14 7.57 -5.72 17.90
N GLN A 15 6.33 -5.30 18.11
CA GLN A 15 5.56 -5.62 19.30
C GLN A 15 4.68 -6.88 19.17
N PHE A 16 4.54 -7.43 17.98
CA PHE A 16 3.66 -8.57 17.71
C PHE A 16 4.09 -9.85 18.44
N GLY A 17 3.13 -10.59 19.01
CA GLY A 17 3.36 -11.87 19.66
C GLY A 17 2.15 -12.37 20.45
N LEU A 18 2.39 -13.21 21.47
CA LEU A 18 1.32 -13.87 22.25
C LEU A 18 0.31 -12.93 22.89
N ARG A 19 0.72 -11.71 23.26
CA ARG A 19 -0.18 -10.70 23.84
C ARG A 19 -1.30 -10.25 22.89
N ASN A 20 -1.15 -10.53 21.59
CA ASN A 20 -2.17 -10.25 20.59
C ASN A 20 -3.31 -11.28 20.62
N LEU A 21 -3.10 -12.45 21.25
CA LEU A 21 -4.11 -13.49 21.39
C LEU A 21 -4.85 -13.39 22.73
N ALA A 22 -6.15 -13.68 22.70
CA ALA A 22 -6.92 -13.90 23.90
C ALA A 22 -6.52 -15.23 24.58
N LEU A 23 -6.71 -15.32 25.89
CA LEU A 23 -6.46 -16.55 26.64
C LEU A 23 -7.34 -17.68 26.13
N GLY A 24 -6.72 -18.83 25.80
CA GLY A 24 -7.42 -20.02 25.30
C GLY A 24 -7.57 -20.08 23.78
N GLU A 25 -7.21 -19.02 23.04
CA GLU A 25 -7.17 -19.06 21.57
C GLU A 25 -5.95 -19.87 21.08
N PRO A 26 -6.06 -20.59 19.95
CA PRO A 26 -4.94 -21.30 19.37
C PRO A 26 -3.94 -20.32 18.75
N LEU A 27 -2.66 -20.70 18.77
CA LEU A 27 -1.58 -19.90 18.17
C LEU A 27 -1.80 -19.64 16.68
N SER A 28 -2.46 -20.55 15.97
CA SER A 28 -2.77 -20.39 14.55
C SER A 28 -3.72 -19.22 14.24
N SER A 29 -4.38 -18.65 15.25
CA SER A 29 -5.19 -17.43 15.10
C SER A 29 -4.31 -16.16 14.98
N LEU A 30 -3.02 -16.23 15.31
CA LEU A 30 -2.08 -15.11 15.12
C LEU A 30 -2.01 -14.66 13.66
N GLU A 31 -2.14 -15.58 12.71
CA GLU A 31 -2.09 -15.23 11.29
C GLU A 31 -3.18 -14.24 10.90
N GLU A 32 -4.43 -14.47 11.34
CA GLU A 32 -5.57 -13.59 11.03
C GLU A 32 -5.37 -12.18 11.62
N ILE A 33 -4.70 -12.10 12.77
CA ILE A 33 -4.37 -10.84 13.43
C ILE A 33 -3.20 -10.15 12.72
N LEU A 34 -2.25 -10.94 12.20
CA LEU A 34 -1.08 -10.43 11.49
C LEU A 34 -1.48 -9.75 10.17
N VAL A 35 -2.44 -10.29 9.43
CA VAL A 35 -2.83 -9.78 8.09
C VAL A 35 -3.14 -8.27 8.08
N PRO A 36 -4.12 -7.75 8.84
CA PRO A 36 -4.44 -6.31 8.82
C PRO A 36 -3.31 -5.44 9.40
N LEU A 37 -2.47 -5.97 10.27
CA LEU A 37 -1.31 -5.27 10.82
C LEU A 37 -0.18 -5.17 9.79
N TYR A 38 0.13 -6.28 9.11
CA TYR A 38 1.15 -6.34 8.07
C TYR A 38 0.73 -5.53 6.84
N LEU A 39 -0.56 -5.50 6.50
CA LEU A 39 -1.10 -4.69 5.40
C LEU A 39 -1.63 -3.31 5.86
N HIS A 40 -1.27 -2.85 7.07
CA HIS A 40 -1.81 -1.63 7.67
C HIS A 40 -1.67 -0.38 6.79
N HIS A 41 -0.59 -0.32 6.00
CA HIS A 41 -0.26 0.79 5.12
C HIS A 41 -1.15 0.90 3.86
N ARG A 42 -1.92 -0.14 3.50
CA ARG A 42 -2.53 -0.32 2.17
C ARG A 42 -3.35 0.89 1.68
N TYR A 43 -4.19 1.45 2.54
CA TYR A 43 -5.06 2.57 2.15
C TYR A 43 -4.29 3.89 2.02
N GLN A 44 -3.27 4.11 2.86
CA GLN A 44 -2.44 5.30 2.73
C GLN A 44 -1.45 5.18 1.57
N LEU A 45 -1.09 3.95 1.18
CA LEU A 45 -0.33 3.70 -0.04
C LEU A 45 -1.13 4.12 -1.26
N GLU A 46 -2.37 3.62 -1.39
CA GLU A 46 -3.26 4.03 -2.47
C GLU A 46 -3.48 5.54 -2.49
N ALA A 47 -3.68 6.16 -1.32
CA ALA A 47 -3.84 7.61 -1.21
C ALA A 47 -2.60 8.39 -1.66
N ALA A 48 -1.39 7.95 -1.28
CA ALA A 48 -0.14 8.55 -1.73
C ALA A 48 0.01 8.43 -3.25
N ALA A 49 -0.29 7.24 -3.78
CA ALA A 49 -0.20 6.93 -5.21
C ALA A 49 -1.12 7.81 -6.08
N LYS A 50 -2.24 8.35 -5.55
CA LYS A 50 -3.09 9.33 -6.25
C LYS A 50 -2.39 10.66 -6.58
N SER A 51 -1.28 10.97 -5.90
CA SER A 51 -0.47 12.16 -6.20
C SER A 51 0.28 12.00 -7.53
N ILE A 52 0.63 10.77 -7.88
CA ILE A 52 1.37 10.42 -9.10
C ILE A 52 0.42 10.52 -10.30
N GLY A 53 0.75 11.34 -11.30
CA GLY A 53 -0.19 11.65 -12.39
C GLY A 53 -1.51 12.23 -11.87
N GLY A 54 -1.46 12.93 -10.73
CA GLY A 54 -2.60 13.46 -10.00
C GLY A 54 -2.95 14.89 -10.42
N VAL A 55 -4.22 15.25 -10.20
CA VAL A 55 -4.76 16.59 -10.47
C VAL A 55 -5.62 17.02 -9.30
N TYR A 56 -5.36 18.20 -8.75
CA TYR A 56 -6.32 18.91 -7.92
C TYR A 56 -7.38 19.51 -8.82
N TYR A 57 -8.65 19.33 -8.48
CA TYR A 57 -9.74 19.93 -9.24
C TYR A 57 -10.85 20.36 -8.30
N THR A 58 -11.66 21.28 -8.79
CA THR A 58 -12.87 21.72 -8.11
C THR A 58 -14.09 21.33 -8.92
N TYR A 59 -15.25 21.30 -8.27
CA TYR A 59 -16.53 21.16 -8.96
C TYR A 59 -17.03 22.53 -9.41
N ALA A 60 -16.20 23.25 -10.17
CA ALA A 60 -16.52 24.60 -10.60
C ALA A 60 -17.73 24.63 -11.54
N VAL A 61 -18.62 25.60 -11.29
CA VAL A 61 -19.85 25.82 -12.06
C VAL A 61 -19.83 27.19 -12.73
N LYS A 62 -20.68 27.35 -13.74
CA LYS A 62 -20.93 28.67 -14.34
C LYS A 62 -21.90 29.44 -13.44
N GLU A 63 -21.45 30.56 -12.88
CA GLU A 63 -22.24 31.43 -12.02
C GLU A 63 -22.15 32.88 -12.52
N HIS A 64 -23.29 33.51 -12.81
CA HIS A 64 -23.37 34.88 -13.34
C HIS A 64 -22.45 35.19 -14.54
N GLY A 65 -22.19 34.19 -15.40
CA GLY A 65 -21.28 34.32 -16.54
C GLY A 65 -19.79 34.10 -16.23
N ALA A 66 -19.44 33.86 -14.97
CA ALA A 66 -18.10 33.51 -14.52
C ALA A 66 -18.00 32.04 -14.08
N ILE A 67 -16.78 31.57 -13.82
CA ILE A 67 -16.51 30.22 -13.29
C ILE A 67 -16.28 30.34 -11.78
N PHE A 68 -17.00 29.56 -10.98
CA PHE A 68 -16.85 29.56 -9.53
C PHE A 68 -16.75 28.14 -8.96
N PRO A 69 -15.68 27.81 -8.19
CA PRO A 69 -14.49 28.64 -7.95
C PRO A 69 -13.60 28.80 -9.20
N PRO A 70 -12.73 29.82 -9.27
CA PRO A 70 -11.95 30.14 -10.48
C PRO A 70 -10.90 29.10 -10.84
N LEU A 71 -10.36 28.38 -9.84
CA LEU A 71 -9.41 27.29 -10.08
C LEU A 71 -10.18 26.03 -10.47
N ILE A 72 -10.16 25.66 -11.74
CA ILE A 72 -10.83 24.46 -12.25
C ILE A 72 -10.00 23.23 -11.94
N ARG A 73 -8.73 23.25 -12.32
CA ARG A 73 -7.79 22.15 -12.16
C ARG A 73 -6.35 22.62 -12.05
N GLN A 74 -5.52 21.86 -11.35
CA GLN A 74 -4.08 22.05 -11.23
C GLN A 74 -3.40 20.67 -11.13
N ILE A 75 -2.42 20.41 -12.00
CA ILE A 75 -1.60 19.19 -11.90
C ILE A 75 -0.82 19.22 -10.57
N VAL A 76 -0.74 18.08 -9.88
CA VAL A 76 0.04 17.97 -8.65
C VAL A 76 1.50 18.39 -8.91
N PRO A 77 2.11 19.26 -8.09
CA PRO A 77 3.49 19.71 -8.27
C PRO A 77 4.48 18.56 -8.50
N ALA A 78 5.44 18.75 -9.42
CA ALA A 78 6.31 17.68 -9.87
C ALA A 78 7.19 17.08 -8.77
N ASP A 79 7.64 17.90 -7.83
CA ASP A 79 8.35 17.51 -6.61
C ASP A 79 7.50 16.58 -5.72
N ARG A 80 6.21 16.90 -5.55
CA ARG A 80 5.26 16.07 -4.81
C ARG A 80 4.97 14.74 -5.48
N GLN A 81 4.91 14.72 -6.81
CA GLN A 81 4.75 13.46 -7.55
C GLN A 81 5.95 12.55 -7.34
N ARG A 82 7.18 13.08 -7.47
CA ARG A 82 8.41 12.32 -7.23
C ARG A 82 8.54 11.86 -5.78
N GLU A 83 8.20 12.71 -4.81
CA GLU A 83 8.14 12.32 -3.39
C GLU A 83 7.18 11.14 -3.18
N ALA A 84 6.01 11.16 -3.82
CA ALA A 84 5.05 10.07 -3.74
C ALA A 84 5.55 8.79 -4.43
N MET A 85 6.22 8.90 -5.57
CA MET A 85 6.84 7.75 -6.26
C MET A 85 7.85 7.06 -5.34
N GLU A 86 8.82 7.79 -4.82
CA GLU A 86 9.86 7.27 -3.91
C GLU A 86 9.24 6.63 -2.67
N LEU A 87 8.25 7.30 -2.05
CA LEU A 87 7.63 6.78 -0.84
C LEU A 87 6.81 5.51 -1.10
N VAL A 88 6.08 5.42 -2.21
CA VAL A 88 5.34 4.20 -2.57
C VAL A 88 6.32 3.07 -2.94
N MET A 89 7.35 3.35 -3.73
CA MET A 89 8.39 2.37 -4.10
C MET A 89 9.14 1.81 -2.90
N SER A 90 9.37 2.60 -1.85
CA SER A 90 10.03 2.11 -0.62
C SER A 90 9.28 0.96 0.08
N THR A 91 8.02 0.73 -0.26
CA THR A 91 7.25 -0.43 0.25
C THR A 91 7.51 -1.73 -0.51
N LEU A 92 8.35 -1.69 -1.57
CA LEU A 92 8.93 -2.87 -2.22
C LEU A 92 10.29 -3.27 -1.60
N ASP A 93 10.87 -2.43 -0.75
CA ASP A 93 12.19 -2.70 -0.18
C ASP A 93 12.16 -3.98 0.68
N PRO A 94 13.20 -4.84 0.60
CA PRO A 94 13.23 -6.07 1.39
C PRO A 94 13.00 -5.87 2.91
N PRO A 95 13.59 -4.84 3.57
CA PRO A 95 13.29 -4.56 4.98
C PRO A 95 11.84 -4.22 5.28
N PHE A 96 11.11 -3.64 4.32
CA PHE A 96 9.68 -3.38 4.48
C PHE A 96 8.85 -4.66 4.37
N LEU A 97 9.16 -5.49 3.36
CA LEU A 97 8.43 -6.74 3.07
C LEU A 97 8.72 -7.85 4.08
N GLN A 98 9.88 -7.83 4.74
CA GLN A 98 10.27 -8.91 5.64
C GLN A 98 9.33 -9.02 6.86
N ILE A 99 8.81 -10.23 7.09
CA ILE A 99 8.22 -10.62 8.37
C ILE A 99 9.35 -11.15 9.26
N PRO A 100 9.54 -10.61 10.47
CA PRO A 100 10.57 -11.11 11.38
C PRO A 100 10.42 -12.59 11.73
N GLN A 101 11.55 -13.32 11.80
CA GLN A 101 11.57 -14.76 12.05
C GLN A 101 10.82 -15.16 13.33
N ARG A 102 10.96 -14.38 14.42
CA ARG A 102 10.25 -14.64 15.69
C ARG A 102 8.73 -14.65 15.57
N ILE A 103 8.16 -13.97 14.57
CA ILE A 103 6.72 -13.99 14.28
C ILE A 103 6.38 -15.25 13.49
N ILE A 104 7.18 -15.58 12.48
CA ILE A 104 7.00 -16.78 11.66
C ILE A 104 7.02 -18.03 12.54
N ASP A 105 7.98 -18.13 13.47
CA ASP A 105 8.12 -19.26 14.39
C ASP A 105 6.94 -19.40 15.39
N LEU A 106 6.15 -18.33 15.59
CA LEU A 106 4.99 -18.32 16.48
C LEU A 106 3.69 -18.79 15.81
N ILE A 107 3.66 -18.88 14.47
CA ILE A 107 2.44 -19.17 13.70
C ILE A 107 2.49 -20.62 13.21
N PRO A 108 1.87 -21.58 13.94
CA PRO A 108 1.76 -22.95 13.46
C PRO A 108 0.67 -23.07 12.38
N PRO A 109 0.61 -24.22 11.69
CA PRO A 109 -0.54 -24.58 10.86
C PRO A 109 -1.87 -24.41 11.59
N LYS A 110 -2.93 -24.15 10.83
CA LYS A 110 -4.30 -23.99 11.36
C LYS A 110 -4.71 -25.15 12.25
N ALA A 111 -5.19 -24.82 13.45
CA ALA A 111 -5.74 -25.79 14.37
C ALA A 111 -7.05 -26.40 13.82
N PHE A 112 -7.25 -27.69 14.06
CA PHE A 112 -8.46 -28.39 13.61
C PHE A 112 -9.73 -27.73 14.21
N GLY A 113 -10.73 -27.48 13.37
CA GLY A 113 -11.98 -26.83 13.77
C GLY A 113 -11.94 -25.29 13.81
N TYR A 114 -10.77 -24.68 13.62
CA TYR A 114 -10.57 -23.22 13.53
C TYR A 114 -10.46 -22.70 12.09
N GLU A 115 -10.96 -23.48 11.14
CA GLU A 115 -11.10 -23.07 9.72
C GLU A 115 -12.30 -22.12 9.50
N ARG A 116 -13.08 -21.87 10.56
CA ARG A 116 -14.30 -21.06 10.51
C ARG A 116 -13.96 -19.62 10.87
N GLY A 117 -13.79 -18.78 9.84
CA GLY A 117 -13.64 -17.34 9.99
C GLY A 117 -13.99 -16.60 8.70
N THR A 118 -14.45 -15.37 8.83
CA THR A 118 -14.54 -14.40 7.71
C THR A 118 -13.30 -13.51 7.65
N ALA A 119 -12.26 -13.83 8.43
CA ALA A 119 -11.05 -13.05 8.51
C ALA A 119 -10.25 -13.17 7.21
N GLU A 120 -9.59 -12.08 6.85
CA GLU A 120 -8.66 -12.03 5.72
C GLU A 120 -7.46 -12.94 6.03
N LEU A 121 -7.10 -13.82 5.10
CA LEU A 121 -5.91 -14.68 5.18
C LEU A 121 -5.04 -14.42 3.96
N PHE A 122 -3.73 -14.61 4.13
CA PHE A 122 -2.84 -14.65 2.97
C PHE A 122 -3.10 -15.93 2.15
N GLU A 123 -2.81 -15.87 0.86
CA GLU A 123 -2.77 -17.09 0.05
C GLU A 123 -1.70 -18.03 0.62
N HIS A 124 -2.00 -19.33 0.74
CA HIS A 124 -1.04 -20.32 1.21
C HIS A 124 -0.52 -21.14 0.04
N ARG A 125 0.77 -20.97 -0.32
CA ARG A 125 1.40 -21.76 -1.40
C ARG A 125 2.24 -22.92 -0.90
N THR A 126 2.66 -22.87 0.37
CA THR A 126 3.52 -23.89 1.00
C THR A 126 2.82 -24.57 2.18
N THR A 127 1.54 -24.89 2.03
CA THR A 127 0.77 -25.58 3.08
C THR A 127 1.48 -26.85 3.55
N PRO A 128 1.40 -27.19 4.86
CA PRO A 128 0.53 -26.60 5.88
C PRO A 128 1.14 -25.41 6.65
N ALA A 129 2.41 -25.05 6.40
CA ALA A 129 3.11 -24.00 7.14
C ALA A 129 2.68 -22.59 6.72
N PHE A 130 2.88 -21.61 7.61
CA PHE A 130 2.75 -20.20 7.27
C PHE A 130 3.75 -19.82 6.18
N ASP A 131 3.28 -19.07 5.17
CA ASP A 131 4.07 -18.69 4.00
C ASP A 131 4.35 -17.17 4.03
N PRO A 132 5.51 -16.75 4.57
CA PRO A 132 5.87 -15.33 4.61
C PRO A 132 6.13 -14.72 3.22
N ILE A 133 6.43 -15.55 2.21
CA ILE A 133 6.65 -15.08 0.84
C ILE A 133 5.31 -14.69 0.22
N SER A 134 4.26 -15.48 0.42
CA SER A 134 2.92 -15.12 -0.04
C SER A 134 2.40 -13.84 0.62
N ALA A 135 2.72 -13.60 1.90
CA ALA A 135 2.41 -12.32 2.55
C ALA A 135 3.17 -11.14 1.92
N ALA A 136 4.46 -11.30 1.65
CA ALA A 136 5.26 -10.29 0.96
C ALA A 136 4.75 -10.00 -0.46
N LEU A 137 4.36 -11.04 -1.21
CA LEU A 137 3.75 -10.90 -2.53
C LEU A 137 2.45 -10.09 -2.46
N ALA A 138 1.56 -10.38 -1.51
CA ALA A 138 0.33 -9.61 -1.34
C ALA A 138 0.59 -8.11 -1.08
N SER A 139 1.62 -7.78 -0.29
CA SER A 139 2.02 -6.37 -0.06
C SER A 139 2.64 -5.73 -1.31
N ALA A 140 3.47 -6.48 -2.05
CA ALA A 140 4.08 -6.01 -3.29
C ALA A 140 3.02 -5.78 -4.38
N ASP A 141 2.02 -6.65 -4.49
CA ASP A 141 0.93 -6.54 -5.45
C ASP A 141 0.10 -5.27 -5.25
N ILE A 142 -0.16 -4.87 -3.99
CA ILE A 142 -0.81 -3.58 -3.68
C ILE A 142 0.03 -2.43 -4.23
N THR A 143 1.35 -2.49 -4.05
CA THR A 143 2.28 -1.44 -4.46
C THR A 143 2.39 -1.34 -5.98
N LEU A 144 2.61 -2.47 -6.65
CA LEU A 144 2.72 -2.55 -8.10
C LEU A 144 1.38 -2.24 -8.78
N GLY A 145 0.28 -2.76 -8.25
CA GLY A 145 -1.07 -2.44 -8.73
C GLY A 145 -1.39 -0.95 -8.59
N ALA A 146 -0.90 -0.32 -7.51
CA ALA A 146 -0.98 1.12 -7.39
C ALA A 146 -0.10 1.80 -8.45
N LEU A 147 1.18 1.50 -8.58
CA LEU A 147 2.11 2.20 -9.47
C LEU A 147 1.81 2.01 -10.97
N LEU A 148 1.37 0.82 -11.38
CA LEU A 148 1.23 0.40 -12.77
C LEU A 148 -0.21 0.53 -13.32
N ASP A 149 -1.06 1.36 -12.70
CA ASP A 149 -2.40 1.66 -13.24
C ASP A 149 -2.29 2.34 -14.62
N SER A 150 -2.86 1.70 -15.64
CA SER A 150 -2.75 2.13 -17.04
C SER A 150 -3.30 3.55 -17.30
N ARG A 151 -4.35 3.95 -16.58
CA ARG A 151 -4.93 5.29 -16.71
C ARG A 151 -4.00 6.34 -16.12
N ARG A 152 -3.29 6.02 -15.04
CA ARG A 152 -2.27 6.89 -14.45
C ARG A 152 -1.06 7.00 -15.35
N ALA A 153 -0.56 5.88 -15.88
CA ALA A 153 0.55 5.86 -16.83
C ALA A 153 0.27 6.81 -18.02
N ALA A 154 -0.93 6.70 -18.61
CA ALA A 154 -1.34 7.60 -19.70
C ALA A 154 -1.37 9.08 -19.27
N ARG A 155 -1.92 9.40 -18.09
CA ARG A 155 -1.94 10.78 -17.57
C ARG A 155 -0.54 11.34 -17.27
N MET A 156 0.37 10.52 -16.76
CA MET A 156 1.76 10.95 -16.51
C MET A 156 2.44 11.38 -17.81
N GLU A 157 2.30 10.59 -18.86
CA GLU A 157 2.84 10.95 -20.18
C GLU A 157 2.15 12.19 -20.77
N GLU A 158 0.82 12.30 -20.64
CA GLU A 158 0.08 13.49 -21.07
C GLU A 158 0.63 14.77 -20.38
N PHE A 159 0.78 14.75 -19.05
CA PHE A 159 1.31 15.88 -18.29
C PHE A 159 2.78 16.17 -18.61
N HIS A 160 3.59 15.14 -18.87
CA HIS A 160 4.98 15.30 -19.26
C HIS A 160 5.13 15.93 -20.65
N VAL A 161 4.29 15.53 -21.61
CA VAL A 161 4.24 16.13 -22.96
C VAL A 161 3.78 17.58 -22.90
N GLU A 162 2.77 17.90 -22.07
CA GLU A 162 2.34 19.28 -21.84
C GLU A 162 3.45 20.14 -21.21
N ASN A 163 4.19 19.57 -20.24
CA ASN A 163 5.32 20.22 -19.60
C ASN A 163 6.32 19.21 -19.02
N ALA A 164 7.53 19.20 -19.58
CA ALA A 164 8.59 18.26 -19.25
C ALA A 164 9.08 18.32 -17.79
N GLN A 165 8.66 19.32 -16.98
CA GLN A 165 8.97 19.36 -15.55
C GLN A 165 8.29 18.22 -14.76
N TYR A 166 7.10 17.78 -15.19
CA TYR A 166 6.34 16.70 -14.56
C TYR A 166 6.97 15.34 -14.89
N PRO A 167 6.95 14.37 -13.98
CA PRO A 167 7.51 13.04 -14.27
C PRO A 167 6.66 12.29 -15.30
N GLY A 168 7.31 11.72 -16.31
CA GLY A 168 6.70 10.75 -17.23
C GLY A 168 6.57 9.37 -16.60
N PHE A 169 5.78 8.49 -17.22
CA PHE A 169 5.68 7.09 -16.81
C PHE A 169 7.00 6.35 -17.04
N THR A 170 7.76 6.72 -18.07
CA THR A 170 9.11 6.19 -18.29
C THR A 170 10.04 6.45 -17.09
N GLU A 171 10.01 7.66 -16.51
CA GLU A 171 10.78 8.00 -15.31
C GLU A 171 10.39 7.12 -14.10
N LEU A 172 9.12 6.71 -14.01
CA LEU A 172 8.65 5.79 -12.98
C LEU A 172 9.19 4.38 -13.20
N LEU A 173 9.15 3.89 -14.43
CA LEU A 173 9.64 2.55 -14.77
C LEU A 173 11.16 2.42 -14.56
N ASP A 174 11.93 3.46 -14.89
CA ASP A 174 13.39 3.45 -14.73
C ASP A 174 13.85 3.40 -13.26
N ARG A 175 12.97 3.77 -12.33
CA ARG A 175 13.23 3.77 -10.89
C ARG A 175 12.73 2.51 -10.16
N LEU A 176 11.86 1.72 -10.81
CA LEU A 176 11.25 0.53 -10.24
C LEU A 176 12.21 -0.67 -10.31
#